data_AF-A0A371IB41-F1
#
_entry.id   AF-A0A371IB41-F1
#
_cell.length_a   1.000
_cell.length_b   1.000
_cell.length_c   1.000
_cell.angle_alpha   90.00
_cell.angle_beta   90.00
_cell.angle_gamma   90.00
#
_symmetry.space_group_name_H-M   'P 1'
#
loop_
_entity.id
_entity.type
_entity.pdbx_description
1 polymer ?
#
loop_
_entity_poly.entity_id
_entity_poly.type
_entity_poly.pdbx_seq_one_letter_code
_entity_poly.pdbx_strand_id
1 'polypeptide(L)'
;MAKIGWLLLLLSVSVTVLEVGALNSPFKPRDVLPLLPRQVSWPILNRLYSAVDLLPVFVGAASSPDDNLEWKGACFYDNKAWMVFHNDSATQFGGGTLHIKVSKAHSWTCMDLYIFATPYRVTWDYYFLAREHTLEIKAWEGKAEYEYVKNHGLSIFLLHAGMLGTLQALWEVFPLFTNTGWGENSNINFLEKHMGASFEARPQPWVTNVSADDIHSGDFLAVSKIRGRWGAFETLEKWVSGAYAGHTAVCLRDSNGKLWVGESGHENEKGEDIIAIIPWEEWWDFELHKDDSNPHIALLPLHPDMRARFNETAAWEYALSMAGKPYGYHNMIFSWIDTLNGNYPPPLDANVVACVMTIWSQIQPEYAANMWNEALNKRLETK
;
A
#
# COMPACT_ATOMS: atom_id res chain seq x y z
N MET A 1 55.36 27.93 -4.55
CA MET A 1 54.84 26.80 -5.36
C MET A 1 55.36 25.46 -4.83
N ALA A 2 54.98 25.05 -3.61
CA ALA A 2 55.46 23.79 -3.02
C ALA A 2 54.50 23.19 -1.96
N LYS A 3 53.18 23.44 -2.09
CA LYS A 3 52.17 22.91 -1.13
C LYS A 3 50.90 22.35 -1.76
N ILE A 4 50.86 22.17 -3.08
CA ILE A 4 49.69 21.60 -3.80
C ILE A 4 49.96 20.17 -4.31
N GLY A 5 51.22 19.74 -4.37
CA GLY A 5 51.59 18.41 -4.87
C GLY A 5 51.31 17.22 -3.94
N TRP A 6 51.08 17.45 -2.64
CA TRP A 6 50.91 16.36 -1.67
C TRP A 6 49.45 15.90 -1.52
N LEU A 7 48.45 16.73 -1.83
CA LEU A 7 47.05 16.33 -1.78
C LEU A 7 46.63 15.47 -2.99
N LEU A 8 47.24 15.69 -4.15
CA LEU A 8 46.94 14.92 -5.36
C LEU A 8 47.56 13.52 -5.35
N LEU A 9 48.66 13.31 -4.62
CA LEU A 9 49.29 11.98 -4.50
C LEU A 9 48.53 11.03 -3.57
N LEU A 10 47.73 11.55 -2.63
CA LEU A 10 46.88 10.75 -1.75
C LEU A 10 45.54 10.34 -2.41
N LEU A 11 45.16 11.02 -3.49
CA LEU A 11 43.95 10.70 -4.28
C LEU A 11 44.25 9.79 -5.50
N SER A 12 45.52 9.56 -5.85
CA SER A 12 45.90 8.76 -7.03
C SER A 12 46.48 7.38 -6.73
N VAL A 13 46.56 6.94 -5.46
CA VAL A 13 47.17 5.64 -5.07
C VAL A 13 46.15 4.58 -4.61
N SER A 14 44.85 4.83 -4.74
CA SER A 14 43.81 3.85 -4.41
C SER A 14 43.17 3.15 -5.64
N VAL A 15 43.78 3.26 -6.82
CA VAL A 15 43.44 2.42 -8.00
C VAL A 15 44.60 1.46 -8.28
N THR A 16 44.91 0.63 -7.30
CA THR A 16 45.57 -0.66 -7.55
C THR A 16 44.61 -1.74 -7.10
N VAL A 17 44.07 -2.44 -8.09
CA VAL A 17 43.25 -3.64 -7.96
C VAL A 17 44.02 -4.65 -7.10
N LEU A 18 43.68 -4.69 -5.83
CA LEU A 18 43.92 -5.83 -4.97
C LEU A 18 42.57 -6.52 -4.85
N GLU A 19 42.47 -7.70 -5.47
CA GLU A 19 41.47 -8.70 -5.14
C GLU A 19 41.70 -9.14 -3.68
N VAL A 20 41.34 -8.28 -2.74
CA VAL A 20 41.18 -8.66 -1.34
C VAL A 20 39.78 -9.25 -1.26
N GLY A 21 39.70 -10.57 -1.02
CA GLY A 21 38.44 -11.24 -0.73
C GLY A 21 37.67 -10.41 0.30
N ALA A 22 36.41 -10.09 -0.02
CA ALA A 22 35.56 -9.18 0.75
C ALA A 22 35.55 -9.57 2.23
N LEU A 23 36.42 -8.95 3.03
CA LEU A 23 36.40 -9.08 4.46
C LEU A 23 35.11 -8.40 4.92
N ASN A 24 34.16 -9.16 5.48
CA ASN A 24 32.91 -8.63 5.98
C ASN A 24 33.21 -7.47 6.94
N SER A 25 32.93 -6.24 6.52
CA SER A 25 33.10 -5.05 7.37
C SER A 25 32.22 -5.22 8.61
N PRO A 26 32.70 -4.89 9.82
CA PRO A 26 31.91 -5.01 11.04
C PRO A 26 30.61 -4.17 10.97
N PHE A 27 30.64 -3.09 10.18
CA PHE A 27 29.49 -2.24 9.89
C PHE A 27 29.56 -1.76 8.43
N LYS A 28 28.41 -1.63 7.76
CA LYS A 28 28.32 -0.86 6.51
C LYS A 28 28.05 0.61 6.82
N PRO A 29 28.44 1.54 5.93
CA PRO A 29 28.09 2.97 6.08
C PRO A 29 26.59 3.21 6.28
N ARG A 30 25.73 2.37 5.69
CA ARG A 30 24.27 2.41 5.89
C ARG A 30 23.82 2.05 7.29
N ASP A 31 24.56 1.18 7.99
CA ASP A 31 24.21 0.77 9.36
C ASP A 31 24.53 1.88 10.37
N VAL A 32 25.47 2.76 10.04
CA VAL A 32 25.88 3.90 10.87
C VAL A 32 25.07 5.15 10.56
N LEU A 33 24.43 5.24 9.38
CA LEU A 33 23.63 6.40 8.97
C LEU A 33 22.59 6.81 10.02
N PRO A 34 21.80 5.90 10.63
CA PRO A 34 20.86 6.26 11.70
C PRO A 34 21.51 6.83 12.97
N LEU A 35 22.81 6.56 13.19
CA LEU A 35 23.58 7.03 14.33
C LEU A 35 24.22 8.41 14.10
N LEU A 36 24.22 8.90 12.85
CA LEU A 36 24.74 10.23 12.50
C LEU A 36 23.70 11.32 12.78
N PRO A 37 24.14 12.58 13.03
CA PRO A 37 23.24 13.71 13.21
C PRO A 37 22.23 13.82 12.08
N ARG A 38 20.95 14.05 12.43
CA ARG A 38 19.83 14.07 11.47
C ARG A 38 20.08 15.00 10.28
N GLN A 39 20.75 16.12 10.47
CA GLN A 39 21.05 17.07 9.38
C GLN A 39 21.89 16.44 8.25
N VAL A 40 22.67 15.39 8.56
CA VAL A 40 23.53 14.68 7.60
C VAL A 40 22.89 13.37 7.14
N SER A 41 22.31 12.60 8.06
CA SER A 41 21.75 11.28 7.75
C SER A 41 20.39 11.35 7.07
N TRP A 42 19.55 12.30 7.45
CA TRP A 42 18.14 12.36 7.03
C TRP A 42 17.95 12.55 5.53
N PRO A 43 18.67 13.46 4.84
CA PRO A 43 18.55 13.61 3.38
C PRO A 43 18.99 12.35 2.61
N ILE A 44 19.93 11.59 3.17
CA ILE A 44 20.45 10.36 2.57
C ILE A 44 19.48 9.21 2.83
N LEU A 45 18.98 9.09 4.06
CA LEU A 45 18.07 8.02 4.43
C LEU A 45 16.70 8.13 3.74
N ASN A 46 16.15 9.35 3.58
CA ASN A 46 14.89 9.56 2.81
C ASN A 46 15.05 9.26 1.31
N ARG A 47 16.28 9.19 0.80
CA ARG A 47 16.56 8.68 -0.55
C ARG A 47 16.71 7.16 -0.61
N LEU A 48 17.07 6.54 0.52
CA LEU A 48 17.35 5.10 0.60
C LEU A 48 16.10 4.28 0.93
N TYR A 49 15.14 4.85 1.63
CA TYR A 49 13.89 4.20 2.04
C TYR A 49 12.67 5.05 1.68
N SER A 50 11.51 4.42 1.55
CA SER A 50 10.20 4.96 1.19
C SER A 50 9.15 4.40 2.14
N ALA A 51 7.99 5.06 2.27
CA ALA A 51 6.80 4.46 2.87
C ALA A 51 6.46 3.07 2.30
N VAL A 52 6.67 2.87 0.99
CA VAL A 52 6.47 1.59 0.28
C VAL A 52 7.44 0.49 0.74
N ASP A 53 8.62 0.84 1.27
CA ASP A 53 9.61 -0.13 1.76
C ASP A 53 9.21 -0.76 3.11
N LEU A 54 8.11 -0.32 3.73
CA LEU A 54 7.45 -1.03 4.83
C LEU A 54 6.75 -2.30 4.39
N LEU A 55 6.40 -2.39 3.10
CA LEU A 55 5.63 -3.52 2.63
C LEU A 55 6.50 -4.79 2.64
N PRO A 56 5.97 -5.91 3.13
CA PRO A 56 6.63 -7.18 3.01
C PRO A 56 6.86 -7.54 1.54
N VAL A 57 8.00 -8.15 1.23
CA VAL A 57 8.29 -8.73 -0.08
C VAL A 57 8.14 -10.24 0.01
N PHE A 58 7.34 -10.85 -0.85
CA PHE A 58 7.24 -12.31 -0.92
C PHE A 58 8.57 -12.92 -1.40
N VAL A 59 9.17 -13.77 -0.60
CA VAL A 59 10.45 -14.44 -0.95
C VAL A 59 10.27 -15.89 -1.37
N GLY A 60 9.12 -16.49 -1.07
CA GLY A 60 8.75 -17.84 -1.47
C GLY A 60 7.93 -18.55 -0.40
N ALA A 61 7.59 -19.82 -0.65
CA ALA A 61 6.83 -20.64 0.27
C ALA A 61 7.60 -21.92 0.63
N ALA A 62 7.76 -22.18 1.93
CA ALA A 62 8.46 -23.36 2.40
C ALA A 62 7.51 -24.55 2.47
N SER A 63 7.84 -25.63 1.77
CA SER A 63 7.06 -26.86 1.73
C SER A 63 7.88 -28.05 2.22
N SER A 64 7.31 -29.25 2.15
CA SER A 64 7.97 -30.51 2.52
C SER A 64 7.65 -31.55 1.44
N PRO A 65 8.62 -32.38 1.00
CA PRO A 65 9.99 -32.51 1.48
C PRO A 65 10.99 -31.55 0.80
N ASP A 66 10.52 -30.65 -0.08
CA ASP A 66 11.39 -29.79 -0.87
C ASP A 66 12.11 -28.74 -0.01
N ASP A 67 13.44 -28.73 -0.08
CA ASP A 67 14.33 -27.77 0.61
C ASP A 67 15.00 -26.77 -0.35
N ASN A 68 14.41 -26.61 -1.53
CA ASN A 68 14.96 -25.82 -2.64
C ASN A 68 14.68 -24.31 -2.53
N LEU A 69 13.94 -23.86 -1.51
CA LEU A 69 13.64 -22.43 -1.35
C LEU A 69 14.89 -21.70 -0.88
N GLU A 70 15.45 -20.87 -1.77
CA GLU A 70 16.58 -20.00 -1.48
C GLU A 70 16.26 -18.55 -1.83
N TRP A 71 16.74 -17.61 -1.02
CA TRP A 71 16.59 -16.18 -1.31
C TRP A 71 17.72 -15.36 -0.72
N LYS A 72 17.77 -14.09 -1.15
CA LYS A 72 18.65 -13.07 -0.60
C LYS A 72 17.85 -12.17 0.34
N GLY A 73 18.23 -12.16 1.61
CA GLY A 73 17.69 -11.28 2.64
C GLY A 73 18.27 -9.86 2.60
N ALA A 74 17.79 -8.99 3.49
CA ALA A 74 18.35 -7.66 3.65
C ALA A 74 19.71 -7.75 4.36
N CYS A 75 19.79 -8.55 5.43
CA CYS A 75 20.97 -8.83 6.24
C CYS A 75 21.79 -10.03 5.75
N PHE A 76 21.12 -11.15 5.47
CA PHE A 76 21.76 -12.42 5.10
C PHE A 76 21.59 -12.71 3.62
N TYR A 77 22.67 -13.02 2.91
CA TYR A 77 22.63 -13.17 1.46
C TYR A 77 22.40 -14.60 0.95
N ASP A 78 22.56 -15.58 1.83
CA ASP A 78 22.38 -16.99 1.52
C ASP A 78 21.40 -17.58 2.53
N ASN A 79 20.12 -17.57 2.18
CA ASN A 79 19.04 -18.07 3.03
C ASN A 79 18.37 -19.28 2.41
N LYS A 80 17.95 -20.22 3.26
CA LYS A 80 17.15 -21.38 2.88
C LYS A 80 16.01 -21.61 3.86
N ALA A 81 14.91 -22.17 3.37
CA ALA A 81 13.84 -22.63 4.25
C ALA A 81 13.18 -23.92 3.76
N TRP A 82 12.73 -24.74 4.70
CA TRP A 82 11.99 -25.96 4.43
C TRP A 82 11.03 -26.25 5.60
N MET A 83 10.03 -27.07 5.33
CA MET A 83 9.02 -27.47 6.31
C MET A 83 9.22 -28.94 6.73
N VAL A 84 9.03 -29.22 8.01
CA VAL A 84 8.94 -30.59 8.53
C VAL A 84 7.59 -30.74 9.22
N PHE A 85 6.72 -31.60 8.69
CA PHE A 85 5.44 -31.91 9.32
C PHE A 85 5.62 -32.94 10.43
N HIS A 86 4.91 -32.76 11.53
CA HIS A 86 4.90 -33.69 12.64
C HIS A 86 3.50 -33.77 13.27
N ASN A 87 3.26 -34.77 14.11
CA ASN A 87 1.98 -34.92 14.81
C ASN A 87 2.20 -35.02 16.32
N ASP A 88 3.05 -34.14 16.84
CA ASP A 88 3.42 -34.15 18.26
C ASP A 88 2.28 -33.62 19.15
N SER A 89 1.35 -32.86 18.58
CA SER A 89 0.19 -32.29 19.28
C SER A 89 -1.00 -33.24 19.46
N ALA A 90 -0.93 -34.47 18.90
CA ALA A 90 -2.01 -35.46 18.91
C ALA A 90 -3.35 -34.94 18.34
N THR A 91 -3.30 -33.89 17.52
CA THR A 91 -4.46 -33.38 16.80
C THR A 91 -4.67 -34.16 15.50
N GLN A 92 -5.86 -34.06 14.89
CA GLN A 92 -6.18 -34.81 13.67
C GLN A 92 -5.19 -34.52 12.51
N PHE A 93 -4.66 -33.30 12.46
CA PHE A 93 -3.79 -32.84 11.36
C PHE A 93 -2.35 -32.55 11.81
N GLY A 94 -2.03 -32.67 13.10
CA GLY A 94 -0.71 -32.39 13.62
C GLY A 94 -0.29 -30.92 13.45
N GLY A 95 1.02 -30.70 13.41
CA GLY A 95 1.68 -29.42 13.27
C GLY A 95 2.84 -29.47 12.28
N GLY A 96 3.79 -28.56 12.42
CA GLY A 96 5.03 -28.57 11.66
C GLY A 96 6.05 -27.59 12.18
N THR A 97 7.31 -27.85 11.85
CA THR A 97 8.44 -26.98 12.15
C THR A 97 8.94 -26.37 10.86
N LEU A 98 8.90 -25.04 10.76
CA LEU A 98 9.56 -24.29 9.71
C LEU A 98 11.03 -24.13 10.11
N HIS A 99 11.94 -24.63 9.29
CA HIS A 99 13.36 -24.42 9.44
C HIS A 99 13.81 -23.29 8.51
N ILE A 100 14.59 -22.36 9.06
CA ILE A 100 15.16 -21.25 8.30
C ILE A 100 16.65 -21.17 8.60
N LYS A 101 17.47 -21.40 7.58
CA LYS A 101 18.91 -21.29 7.66
C LYS A 101 19.37 -20.02 6.98
N VAL A 102 19.86 -19.07 7.77
CA VAL A 102 20.39 -17.80 7.26
C VAL A 102 21.91 -17.76 7.38
N SER A 103 22.58 -17.25 6.35
CA SER A 103 24.04 -17.20 6.32
C SER A 103 24.59 -16.04 5.47
N LYS A 104 25.90 -15.83 5.55
CA LYS A 104 26.60 -14.69 4.93
C LYS A 104 25.98 -13.33 5.29
N ALA A 105 25.91 -13.05 6.59
CA ALA A 105 25.51 -11.73 7.09
C ALA A 105 26.45 -10.65 6.55
N HIS A 106 25.89 -9.57 6.02
CA HIS A 106 26.70 -8.50 5.45
C HIS A 106 27.25 -7.50 6.47
N SER A 107 26.80 -7.59 7.73
CA SER A 107 27.16 -6.72 8.85
C SER A 107 26.86 -7.46 10.16
N TRP A 108 27.53 -7.09 11.25
CA TRP A 108 27.32 -7.73 12.56
C TRP A 108 26.08 -7.20 13.29
N THR A 109 25.53 -6.08 12.86
CA THR A 109 24.37 -5.44 13.47
C THR A 109 23.12 -5.47 12.59
N CYS A 110 23.19 -6.11 11.42
CA CYS A 110 22.01 -6.23 10.57
C CYS A 110 21.06 -7.30 11.12
N MET A 111 19.79 -7.18 10.75
CA MET A 111 18.73 -8.10 11.15
C MET A 111 17.68 -8.15 10.06
N ASP A 112 17.19 -9.36 9.77
CA ASP A 112 16.01 -9.57 8.92
C ASP A 112 14.77 -9.76 9.79
N LEU A 113 13.65 -9.20 9.36
CA LEU A 113 12.34 -9.49 9.94
C LEU A 113 11.49 -10.19 8.88
N TYR A 114 10.83 -11.27 9.30
CA TYR A 114 10.00 -12.07 8.43
C TYR A 114 8.57 -12.12 8.93
N ILE A 115 7.63 -12.13 7.99
CA ILE A 115 6.24 -12.51 8.21
C ILE A 115 6.03 -13.87 7.59
N PHE A 116 5.39 -14.77 8.32
CA PHE A 116 5.01 -16.10 7.88
C PHE A 116 3.50 -16.18 7.87
N ALA A 117 2.92 -16.52 6.72
CA ALA A 117 1.48 -16.47 6.56
C ALA A 117 0.93 -17.67 5.80
N THR A 118 -0.28 -18.05 6.18
CA THR A 118 -1.24 -18.83 5.38
C THR A 118 -2.50 -17.97 5.26
N PRO A 119 -3.51 -18.36 4.45
CA PRO A 119 -4.81 -17.72 4.48
C PRO A 119 -5.51 -17.74 5.86
N TYR A 120 -5.01 -18.57 6.79
CA TYR A 120 -5.61 -18.86 8.08
C TYR A 120 -4.86 -18.19 9.24
N ARG A 121 -3.53 -18.07 9.13
CA ARG A 121 -2.69 -17.52 10.20
C ARG A 121 -1.63 -16.57 9.70
N VAL A 122 -1.18 -15.72 10.60
CA VAL A 122 0.00 -14.86 10.42
C VAL A 122 0.83 -14.91 11.70
N THR A 123 2.14 -15.02 11.53
CA THR A 123 3.12 -14.86 12.60
C THR A 123 4.36 -14.17 12.04
N TRP A 124 5.28 -13.78 12.91
CA TRP A 124 6.51 -13.11 12.53
C TRP A 124 7.70 -13.63 13.33
N ASP A 125 8.91 -13.37 12.84
CA ASP A 125 10.12 -13.59 13.61
C ASP A 125 11.25 -12.69 13.08
N TYR A 126 12.36 -12.61 13.82
CA TYR A 126 13.53 -11.85 13.43
C TYR A 126 14.82 -12.65 13.60
N TYR A 127 15.76 -12.44 12.69
CA TYR A 127 17.04 -13.15 12.70
C TYR A 127 18.21 -12.19 12.71
N PHE A 128 19.10 -12.35 13.69
CA PHE A 128 20.32 -11.55 13.87
C PHE A 128 21.60 -12.40 13.81
N LEU A 129 21.50 -13.73 13.98
CA LEU A 129 22.64 -14.65 13.90
C LEU A 129 22.56 -15.51 12.66
N ALA A 130 23.70 -15.67 11.98
CA ALA A 130 23.90 -16.62 10.90
C ALA A 130 23.89 -18.05 11.45
N ARG A 131 22.72 -18.66 11.51
CA ARG A 131 22.50 -20.04 11.96
C ARG A 131 21.18 -20.58 11.40
N GLU A 132 20.91 -21.83 11.72
CA GLU A 132 19.57 -22.38 11.57
C GLU A 132 18.69 -21.93 12.74
N HIS A 133 17.48 -21.49 12.40
CA HIS A 133 16.41 -21.10 13.30
C HIS A 133 15.18 -21.96 12.98
N THR A 134 14.29 -22.10 13.96
CA THR A 134 13.08 -22.91 13.83
C THR A 134 11.88 -22.14 14.34
N LEU A 135 10.80 -22.16 13.59
CA LEU A 135 9.49 -21.66 14.00
C LEU A 135 8.52 -22.84 14.12
N GLU A 136 8.00 -23.03 15.31
CA GLU A 136 7.18 -24.19 15.65
C GLU A 136 5.69 -23.89 15.54
N ILE A 137 4.99 -24.65 14.70
CA ILE A 137 3.54 -24.66 14.55
C ILE A 137 3.01 -25.90 15.24
N LYS A 138 2.55 -25.74 16.49
CA LYS A 138 2.07 -26.87 17.31
C LYS A 138 0.91 -27.63 16.67
N ALA A 139 -0.05 -26.90 16.11
CA ALA A 139 -1.21 -27.48 15.44
C ALA A 139 -1.70 -26.58 14.30
N TRP A 140 -2.12 -27.20 13.20
CA TRP A 140 -2.86 -26.55 12.12
C TRP A 140 -4.29 -26.22 12.59
N GLU A 141 -4.87 -25.13 12.09
CA GLU A 141 -6.22 -24.69 12.49
C GLU A 141 -7.28 -25.73 12.09
N GLY A 142 -7.07 -26.40 10.96
CA GLY A 142 -7.89 -27.50 10.52
C GLY A 142 -7.40 -28.09 9.21
N LYS A 143 -8.23 -28.94 8.61
CA LYS A 143 -7.92 -29.61 7.34
C LYS A 143 -7.53 -28.64 6.24
N ALA A 144 -8.22 -27.51 6.15
CA ALA A 144 -8.06 -26.56 5.05
C ALA A 144 -6.67 -25.91 5.08
N GLU A 145 -6.20 -25.50 6.25
CA GLU A 145 -4.84 -24.98 6.40
C GLU A 145 -3.78 -26.06 6.15
N TYR A 146 -3.96 -27.25 6.74
CA TYR A 146 -3.03 -28.36 6.55
C TYR A 146 -2.84 -28.70 5.07
N GLU A 147 -3.93 -28.86 4.32
CA GLU A 147 -3.89 -29.12 2.88
C GLU A 147 -3.32 -27.91 2.11
N TYR A 148 -3.59 -26.68 2.54
CA TYR A 148 -3.00 -25.50 1.93
C TYR A 148 -1.47 -25.54 2.03
N VAL A 149 -0.92 -25.70 3.23
CA VAL A 149 0.53 -25.70 3.47
C VAL A 149 1.20 -26.89 2.79
N LYS A 150 0.53 -28.04 2.74
CA LYS A 150 1.03 -29.22 2.03
C LYS A 150 1.17 -29.00 0.52
N ASN A 151 0.21 -28.30 -0.09
CA ASN A 151 0.16 -28.12 -1.54
C ASN A 151 0.84 -26.83 -2.03
N HIS A 152 0.92 -25.79 -1.20
CA HIS A 152 1.42 -24.46 -1.57
C HIS A 152 2.59 -23.97 -0.71
N GLY A 153 2.89 -24.66 0.40
CA GLY A 153 3.89 -24.22 1.39
C GLY A 153 3.37 -23.15 2.34
N LEU A 154 4.19 -22.84 3.35
CA LEU A 154 4.01 -21.69 4.23
C LEU A 154 4.68 -20.48 3.60
N SER A 155 3.90 -19.43 3.30
CA SER A 155 4.42 -18.23 2.64
C SER A 155 5.34 -17.45 3.57
N ILE A 156 6.49 -17.05 3.04
CA ILE A 156 7.53 -16.29 3.73
C ILE A 156 7.64 -14.93 3.06
N PHE A 157 7.58 -13.88 3.89
CA PHE A 157 7.74 -12.51 3.45
C PHE A 157 8.85 -11.82 4.24
N LEU A 158 9.68 -11.07 3.54
CA LEU A 158 10.78 -10.29 4.13
C LEU A 158 10.39 -8.82 4.22
N LEU A 159 10.55 -8.23 5.40
CA LEU A 159 10.52 -6.78 5.59
C LEU A 159 11.89 -6.22 5.20
N HIS A 160 12.04 -5.82 3.94
CA HIS A 160 13.36 -5.47 3.36
C HIS A 160 14.04 -4.28 4.04
N ALA A 161 13.26 -3.41 4.67
CA ALA A 161 13.76 -2.27 5.42
C ALA A 161 14.47 -2.66 6.74
N GLY A 162 14.25 -3.88 7.26
CA GLY A 162 14.74 -4.29 8.59
C GLY A 162 14.16 -3.40 9.72
N MET A 163 14.52 -3.62 10.99
CA MET A 163 13.87 -2.91 12.11
C MET A 163 14.12 -1.39 12.07
N LEU A 164 15.33 -0.96 11.72
CA LEU A 164 15.67 0.46 11.63
C LEU A 164 14.95 1.14 10.45
N GLY A 165 14.90 0.48 9.30
CA GLY A 165 14.14 0.98 8.16
C GLY A 165 12.63 0.93 8.38
N THR A 166 12.10 -0.05 9.13
CA THR A 166 10.68 -0.09 9.53
C THR A 166 10.34 1.08 10.46
N LEU A 167 11.14 1.35 11.49
CA LEU A 167 10.94 2.51 12.37
C LEU A 167 11.04 3.84 11.61
N GLN A 168 11.91 3.91 10.60
CA GLN A 168 12.07 5.10 9.77
C GLN A 168 10.94 5.27 8.75
N ALA A 169 10.50 4.20 8.10
CA ALA A 169 9.43 4.31 7.12
C ALA A 169 8.07 4.54 7.80
N LEU A 170 7.89 4.15 9.07
CA LEU A 170 6.79 4.64 9.91
C LEU A 170 6.82 6.17 10.08
N TRP A 171 8.01 6.77 10.11
CA TRP A 171 8.18 8.24 10.12
C TRP A 171 7.87 8.89 8.76
N GLU A 172 7.88 8.14 7.65
CA GLU A 172 7.41 8.61 6.34
C GLU A 172 5.91 8.37 6.12
N VAL A 173 5.32 7.36 6.75
CA VAL A 173 3.86 7.12 6.68
C VAL A 173 3.10 8.10 7.55
N PHE A 174 3.55 8.33 8.79
CA PHE A 174 2.90 9.24 9.72
C PHE A 174 2.55 10.63 9.12
N PRO A 175 3.49 11.33 8.43
CA PRO A 175 3.18 12.61 7.80
C PRO A 175 2.06 12.58 6.79
N LEU A 176 1.92 11.49 6.01
CA LEU A 176 0.92 11.40 4.92
C LEU A 176 -0.48 11.75 5.45
N PHE A 177 -0.80 11.30 6.66
CA PHE A 177 -2.10 11.48 7.33
C PHE A 177 -2.25 12.82 8.06
N THR A 178 -1.23 13.67 8.10
CA THR A 178 -1.30 14.96 8.78
C THR A 178 -1.88 16.05 7.88
N ASN A 179 -2.75 16.88 8.43
CA ASN A 179 -3.27 18.05 7.72
C ASN A 179 -2.34 19.26 7.89
N THR A 180 -1.12 19.15 7.34
CA THR A 180 -0.08 20.17 7.42
C THR A 180 0.61 20.32 6.07
N GLY A 181 1.34 21.42 5.85
CA GLY A 181 2.19 21.56 4.67
C GLY A 181 3.28 20.48 4.59
N TRP A 182 3.65 19.86 5.71
CA TRP A 182 4.55 18.70 5.70
C TRP A 182 3.85 17.44 5.17
N GLY A 183 2.60 17.19 5.58
CA GLY A 183 1.80 16.08 5.06
C GLY A 183 1.50 16.22 3.57
N GLU A 184 1.09 17.42 3.13
CA GLU A 184 0.86 17.73 1.72
C GLU A 184 2.10 17.45 0.85
N ASN A 185 3.26 17.98 1.26
CA ASN A 185 4.52 17.72 0.55
C ASN A 185 4.91 16.23 0.59
N SER A 186 4.58 15.50 1.65
CA SER A 186 4.89 14.06 1.75
C SER A 186 4.02 13.25 0.79
N ASN A 187 2.73 13.59 0.64
CA ASN A 187 1.85 12.96 -0.36
C ASN A 187 2.32 13.27 -1.79
N ILE A 188 2.67 14.53 -2.09
CA ILE A 188 3.20 14.91 -3.41
C ILE A 188 4.49 14.14 -3.73
N ASN A 189 5.45 14.12 -2.80
CA ASN A 189 6.71 13.38 -2.99
C ASN A 189 6.48 11.87 -3.18
N PHE A 190 5.51 11.30 -2.47
CA PHE A 190 5.13 9.90 -2.64
C PHE A 190 4.63 9.63 -4.07
N LEU A 191 3.69 10.44 -4.56
CA LEU A 191 3.14 10.30 -5.91
C LEU A 191 4.19 10.56 -6.99
N GLU A 192 5.08 11.54 -6.80
CA GLU A 192 6.21 11.79 -7.70
C GLU A 192 7.15 10.58 -7.76
N LYS A 193 7.55 10.05 -6.59
CA LYS A 193 8.50 8.93 -6.48
C LYS A 193 7.93 7.63 -7.05
N HIS A 194 6.66 7.33 -6.79
CA HIS A 194 6.07 6.02 -7.09
C HIS A 194 5.23 5.98 -8.35
N MET A 195 4.72 7.12 -8.82
CA MET A 195 3.95 7.21 -10.07
C MET A 195 4.64 8.04 -11.15
N GLY A 196 5.68 8.81 -10.82
CA GLY A 196 6.24 9.81 -11.73
C GLY A 196 5.27 10.97 -12.00
N ALA A 197 4.28 11.17 -11.12
CA ALA A 197 3.26 12.20 -11.27
C ALA A 197 3.78 13.57 -10.82
N SER A 198 3.44 14.63 -11.56
CA SER A 198 3.76 16.02 -11.19
C SER A 198 2.51 16.75 -10.73
N PHE A 199 2.58 17.40 -9.57
CA PHE A 199 1.53 18.25 -9.02
C PHE A 199 2.03 19.69 -8.93
N GLU A 200 1.72 20.48 -9.95
CA GLU A 200 2.13 21.88 -10.02
C GLU A 200 1.02 22.82 -9.56
N ALA A 201 1.37 23.80 -8.72
CA ALA A 201 0.44 24.83 -8.30
C ALA A 201 0.02 25.70 -9.50
N ARG A 202 -1.29 25.80 -9.75
CA ARG A 202 -1.84 26.63 -10.82
C ARG A 202 -1.75 28.13 -10.46
N PRO A 203 -1.61 29.03 -11.45
CA PRO A 203 -1.75 30.46 -11.20
C PRO A 203 -3.16 30.80 -10.75
N GLN A 204 -3.29 31.78 -9.86
CA GLN A 204 -4.58 32.26 -9.38
C GLN A 204 -5.32 33.09 -10.44
N PRO A 205 -6.67 33.12 -10.41
CA PRO A 205 -7.55 32.45 -9.43
C PRO A 205 -7.67 30.94 -9.67
N TRP A 206 -7.81 30.18 -8.59
CA TRP A 206 -7.97 28.70 -8.63
C TRP A 206 -9.41 28.25 -8.93
N VAL A 207 -10.29 29.20 -9.25
CA VAL A 207 -11.68 28.95 -9.63
C VAL A 207 -11.86 29.25 -11.11
N THR A 208 -12.68 28.43 -11.76
CA THR A 208 -13.10 28.60 -13.16
C THR A 208 -14.41 29.39 -13.22
N ASN A 209 -14.74 29.97 -14.38
CA ASN A 209 -15.98 30.72 -14.62
C ASN A 209 -17.21 29.80 -14.86
N VAL A 210 -17.26 28.66 -14.18
CA VAL A 210 -18.32 27.66 -14.29
C VAL A 210 -19.31 27.90 -13.16
N SER A 211 -20.57 28.06 -13.52
CA SER A 211 -21.68 28.16 -12.57
C SER A 211 -22.40 26.81 -12.44
N ALA A 212 -23.25 26.68 -11.40
CA ALA A 212 -24.10 25.51 -11.26
C ALA A 212 -25.01 25.31 -12.49
N ASP A 213 -25.40 26.37 -13.20
CA ASP A 213 -26.24 26.30 -14.41
C ASP A 213 -25.52 25.65 -15.61
N ASP A 214 -24.19 25.70 -15.64
CA ASP A 214 -23.38 25.10 -16.71
C ASP A 214 -23.22 23.57 -16.55
N ILE A 215 -23.59 23.03 -15.40
CA ILE A 215 -23.47 21.60 -15.06
C ILE A 215 -24.74 20.86 -15.47
N HIS A 216 -24.60 19.69 -16.08
CA HIS A 216 -25.70 18.90 -16.61
C HIS A 216 -25.72 17.49 -16.01
N SER A 217 -26.88 16.83 -16.12
CA SER A 217 -27.03 15.43 -15.71
C SER A 217 -26.04 14.53 -16.45
N GLY A 218 -25.34 13.71 -15.68
CA GLY A 218 -24.28 12.81 -16.15
C GLY A 218 -22.89 13.43 -16.19
N ASP A 219 -22.73 14.74 -15.95
CA ASP A 219 -21.41 15.34 -15.80
C ASP A 219 -20.70 14.76 -14.56
N PHE A 220 -19.38 14.64 -14.67
CA PHE A 220 -18.55 13.94 -13.71
C PHE A 220 -17.65 14.91 -12.94
N LEU A 221 -17.51 14.68 -11.64
CA LEU A 221 -16.59 15.41 -10.78
C LEU A 221 -15.46 14.47 -10.37
N ALA A 222 -14.25 14.81 -10.76
CA ALA A 222 -13.04 14.14 -10.28
C ALA A 222 -12.50 14.92 -9.08
N VAL A 223 -12.44 14.28 -7.92
CA VAL A 223 -12.04 14.87 -6.65
C VAL A 223 -10.67 14.30 -6.25
N SER A 224 -9.73 15.19 -5.94
CA SER A 224 -8.36 14.83 -5.64
C SER A 224 -7.87 15.56 -4.39
N LYS A 225 -7.76 14.81 -3.29
CA LYS A 225 -7.26 15.25 -1.98
C LYS A 225 -5.80 14.86 -1.84
N ILE A 226 -5.00 15.73 -1.21
CA ILE A 226 -3.54 15.53 -1.03
C ILE A 226 -3.04 15.86 0.38
N ARG A 227 -3.92 16.19 1.33
CA ARG A 227 -3.56 16.45 2.73
C ARG A 227 -4.58 15.88 3.71
N GLY A 228 -4.15 15.72 4.96
CA GLY A 228 -4.97 15.14 6.02
C GLY A 228 -5.23 13.64 5.81
N ARG A 229 -6.12 13.09 6.65
CA ARG A 229 -6.45 11.66 6.65
C ARG A 229 -6.91 11.18 5.26
N TRP A 230 -7.87 11.90 4.67
CA TRP A 230 -8.43 11.52 3.37
C TRP A 230 -7.45 11.72 2.22
N GLY A 231 -6.61 12.77 2.25
CA GLY A 231 -5.54 12.92 1.26
C GLY A 231 -4.50 11.80 1.28
N ALA A 232 -4.22 11.21 2.46
CA ALA A 232 -3.35 10.05 2.56
C ALA A 232 -3.97 8.79 1.94
N PHE A 233 -5.24 8.51 2.25
CA PHE A 233 -5.96 7.39 1.65
C PHE A 233 -6.02 7.54 0.14
N GLU A 234 -6.42 8.71 -0.35
CA GLU A 234 -6.45 8.94 -1.78
C GLU A 234 -5.07 8.90 -2.43
N THR A 235 -3.99 9.23 -1.72
CA THR A 235 -2.62 9.09 -2.24
C THR A 235 -2.27 7.63 -2.49
N LEU A 236 -2.65 6.74 -1.57
CA LEU A 236 -2.49 5.29 -1.76
C LEU A 236 -3.41 4.77 -2.87
N GLU A 237 -4.65 5.25 -2.96
CA GLU A 237 -5.59 4.89 -4.03
C GLU A 237 -5.09 5.31 -5.41
N LYS A 238 -4.60 6.54 -5.55
CA LYS A 238 -3.96 7.05 -6.79
C LYS A 238 -2.80 6.16 -7.20
N TRP A 239 -1.96 5.76 -6.24
CA TRP A 239 -0.82 4.89 -6.51
C TRP A 239 -1.21 3.51 -7.01
N VAL A 240 -2.18 2.86 -6.34
CA VAL A 240 -2.60 1.51 -6.74
C VAL A 240 -3.43 1.49 -8.02
N SER A 241 -4.25 2.51 -8.27
CA SER A 241 -5.10 2.60 -9.46
C SER A 241 -4.42 3.24 -10.68
N GLY A 242 -3.32 3.97 -10.47
CA GLY A 242 -2.72 4.83 -11.48
C GLY A 242 -3.52 6.11 -11.79
N ALA A 243 -4.57 6.40 -11.02
CA ALA A 243 -5.42 7.57 -11.22
C ALA A 243 -4.84 8.85 -10.59
N TYR A 244 -5.36 10.02 -10.98
CA TYR A 244 -4.99 11.32 -10.40
C TYR A 244 -6.06 11.87 -9.43
N ALA A 245 -7.23 11.23 -9.39
CA ALA A 245 -8.32 11.48 -8.45
C ALA A 245 -8.47 10.26 -7.55
N GLY A 246 -8.75 10.46 -6.26
CA GLY A 246 -9.09 9.35 -5.35
C GLY A 246 -10.60 9.21 -5.14
N HIS A 247 -11.37 10.28 -5.40
CA HIS A 247 -12.81 10.26 -5.25
C HIS A 247 -13.52 10.78 -6.50
N THR A 248 -14.75 10.33 -6.69
CA THR A 248 -15.54 10.67 -7.88
C THR A 248 -17.00 10.86 -7.50
N ALA A 249 -17.64 11.84 -8.13
CA ALA A 249 -19.07 12.07 -7.97
C ALA A 249 -19.74 12.35 -9.32
N VAL A 250 -21.05 12.16 -9.40
CA VAL A 250 -21.84 12.39 -10.61
C VAL A 250 -22.91 13.45 -10.34
N CYS A 251 -23.11 14.34 -11.30
CA CYS A 251 -24.13 15.38 -11.23
C CYS A 251 -25.45 14.90 -11.86
N LEU A 252 -26.58 15.22 -11.22
CA LEU A 252 -27.93 14.96 -11.74
C LEU A 252 -28.82 16.18 -11.49
N ARG A 253 -29.65 16.53 -12.47
CA ARG A 253 -30.72 17.53 -12.32
C ARG A 253 -32.05 16.84 -12.12
N ASP A 254 -32.85 17.34 -11.19
CA ASP A 254 -34.23 16.88 -11.05
C ASP A 254 -35.16 17.52 -12.08
N SER A 255 -36.43 17.13 -12.07
CA SER A 255 -37.45 17.65 -12.99
C SER A 255 -37.73 19.16 -12.82
N ASN A 256 -37.31 19.76 -11.71
CA ASN A 256 -37.41 21.21 -11.47
C ASN A 256 -36.11 21.94 -11.88
N GLY A 257 -35.13 21.21 -12.42
CA GLY A 257 -33.83 21.74 -12.82
C GLY A 257 -32.85 21.91 -11.66
N LYS A 258 -33.17 21.50 -10.43
CA LYS A 258 -32.24 21.61 -9.29
C LYS A 258 -31.11 20.59 -9.44
N LEU A 259 -29.88 21.02 -9.16
CA LEU A 259 -28.68 20.18 -9.25
C LEU A 259 -28.41 19.40 -7.97
N TRP A 260 -28.03 18.14 -8.15
CA TRP A 260 -27.72 17.16 -7.11
C TRP A 260 -26.41 16.46 -7.44
N VAL A 261 -25.70 16.02 -6.40
CA VAL A 261 -24.45 15.26 -6.50
C VAL A 261 -24.68 13.88 -5.90
N GLY A 262 -24.45 12.84 -6.69
CA GLY A 262 -24.45 11.45 -6.26
C GLY A 262 -23.01 10.98 -6.00
N GLU A 263 -22.74 10.49 -4.80
CA GLU A 263 -21.42 9.97 -4.43
C GLU A 263 -21.51 8.82 -3.42
N SER A 264 -20.40 8.08 -3.26
CA SER A 264 -20.25 7.06 -2.21
C SER A 264 -19.11 7.47 -1.29
N GLY A 265 -19.35 7.51 0.02
CA GLY A 265 -18.36 7.95 1.02
C GLY A 265 -18.80 9.16 1.82
N HIS A 266 -20.08 9.50 1.75
CA HIS A 266 -20.66 10.57 2.56
C HIS A 266 -20.96 10.02 3.96
N GLU A 267 -20.43 10.66 5.00
CA GLU A 267 -20.67 10.27 6.38
C GLU A 267 -22.07 10.72 6.83
N ASN A 268 -22.91 9.78 7.27
CA ASN A 268 -24.23 10.11 7.82
C ASN A 268 -24.15 10.56 9.29
N GLU A 269 -25.29 10.96 9.88
CA GLU A 269 -25.36 11.41 11.28
C GLU A 269 -24.86 10.39 12.34
N LYS A 270 -24.72 9.11 11.95
CA LYS A 270 -24.23 8.04 12.82
C LYS A 270 -22.72 7.78 12.64
N GLY A 271 -22.05 8.50 11.74
CA GLY A 271 -20.65 8.27 11.41
C GLY A 271 -20.42 7.12 10.42
N GLU A 272 -21.44 6.71 9.65
CA GLU A 272 -21.34 5.64 8.67
C GLU A 272 -21.18 6.22 7.26
N ASP A 273 -20.23 5.69 6.49
CA ASP A 273 -20.04 6.04 5.08
C ASP A 273 -21.14 5.38 4.21
N ILE A 274 -21.92 6.22 3.51
CA ILE A 274 -23.04 5.77 2.68
C ILE A 274 -22.95 6.30 1.24
N ILE A 275 -23.79 5.74 0.38
CA ILE A 275 -24.12 6.32 -0.92
C ILE A 275 -25.20 7.39 -0.70
N ALA A 276 -24.89 8.63 -1.08
CA ALA A 276 -25.74 9.79 -0.85
C ALA A 276 -26.07 10.53 -2.14
N ILE A 277 -27.22 11.21 -2.14
CA ILE A 277 -27.62 12.17 -3.16
C ILE A 277 -27.83 13.50 -2.44
N ILE A 278 -26.94 14.45 -2.69
CA ILE A 278 -26.82 15.68 -1.89
C ILE A 278 -27.16 16.87 -2.78
N PRO A 279 -27.93 17.88 -2.31
CA PRO A 279 -28.11 19.12 -3.06
C PRO A 279 -26.75 19.75 -3.40
N TRP A 280 -26.58 20.25 -4.63
CA TRP A 280 -25.32 20.87 -5.06
C TRP A 280 -24.80 21.93 -4.08
N GLU A 281 -25.67 22.83 -3.61
CA GLU A 281 -25.28 23.90 -2.68
C GLU A 281 -24.73 23.36 -1.35
N GLU A 282 -25.27 22.24 -0.86
CA GLU A 282 -24.82 21.61 0.37
C GLU A 282 -23.48 20.89 0.16
N TRP A 283 -23.35 20.14 -0.93
CA TRP A 283 -22.10 19.47 -1.30
C TRP A 283 -20.99 20.50 -1.53
N TRP A 284 -21.27 21.56 -2.30
CA TRP A 284 -20.30 22.60 -2.62
C TRP A 284 -19.89 23.44 -1.41
N ASP A 285 -20.83 23.79 -0.51
CA ASP A 285 -20.50 24.45 0.77
C ASP A 285 -19.59 23.57 1.63
N PHE A 286 -19.85 22.25 1.67
CA PHE A 286 -18.98 21.33 2.38
C PHE A 286 -17.56 21.32 1.78
N GLU A 287 -17.42 21.11 0.49
CA GLU A 287 -16.11 21.04 -0.18
C GLU A 287 -15.31 22.35 -0.06
N LEU A 288 -15.98 23.50 -0.08
CA LEU A 288 -15.33 24.81 0.03
C LEU A 288 -14.95 25.22 1.45
N HIS A 289 -15.74 24.81 2.45
CA HIS A 289 -15.68 25.41 3.79
C HIS A 289 -15.47 24.41 4.93
N LYS A 290 -15.76 23.13 4.70
CA LYS A 290 -15.73 22.09 5.75
C LYS A 290 -14.75 20.97 5.45
N ASP A 291 -14.47 20.68 4.18
CA ASP A 291 -13.44 19.71 3.82
C ASP A 291 -12.04 20.28 4.09
N ASP A 292 -11.44 19.82 5.19
CA ASP A 292 -10.13 20.27 5.65
C ASP A 292 -8.98 19.72 4.77
N SER A 293 -9.26 18.73 3.92
CA SER A 293 -8.33 18.21 2.93
C SER A 293 -8.17 19.13 1.71
N ASN A 294 -9.06 20.14 1.53
CA ASN A 294 -9.05 21.09 0.42
C ASN A 294 -8.84 20.43 -0.95
N PRO A 295 -9.87 19.73 -1.42
CA PRO A 295 -9.77 18.95 -2.63
C PRO A 295 -9.57 19.82 -3.86
N HIS A 296 -8.82 19.27 -4.81
CA HIS A 296 -8.88 19.71 -6.20
C HIS A 296 -10.07 19.03 -6.87
N ILE A 297 -11.02 19.83 -7.35
CA ILE A 297 -12.22 19.34 -8.02
C ILE A 297 -12.15 19.73 -9.49
N ALA A 298 -12.16 18.73 -10.38
CA ALA A 298 -12.26 18.94 -11.81
C ALA A 298 -13.65 18.53 -12.30
N LEU A 299 -14.34 19.44 -12.98
CA LEU A 299 -15.55 19.14 -13.73
C LEU A 299 -15.17 18.55 -15.10
N LEU A 300 -15.70 17.37 -15.40
CA LEU A 300 -15.57 16.68 -16.68
C LEU A 300 -16.96 16.55 -17.30
N PRO A 301 -17.34 17.49 -18.19
CA PRO A 301 -18.63 17.43 -18.86
C PRO A 301 -18.71 16.22 -19.79
N LEU A 302 -19.90 15.62 -19.91
CA LEU A 302 -20.14 14.61 -20.94
C LEU A 302 -19.91 15.19 -22.33
N HIS A 303 -19.20 14.44 -23.18
CA HIS A 303 -19.13 14.74 -24.61
C HIS A 303 -20.56 14.88 -25.18
N PRO A 304 -20.84 15.84 -26.08
CA PRO A 304 -22.18 16.07 -26.61
C PRO A 304 -22.91 14.80 -27.11
N ASP A 305 -22.19 13.90 -27.79
CA ASP A 305 -22.75 12.63 -28.28
C ASP A 305 -23.12 11.64 -27.17
N MET A 306 -22.41 11.67 -26.03
CA MET A 306 -22.76 10.87 -24.84
C MET A 306 -23.95 11.51 -24.13
N ARG A 307 -23.95 12.84 -24.01
CA ARG A 307 -25.02 13.62 -23.39
C ARG A 307 -26.36 13.40 -24.10
N ALA A 308 -26.37 13.41 -25.43
CA ALA A 308 -27.58 13.14 -26.22
C ALA A 308 -28.15 11.72 -26.01
N ARG A 309 -27.35 10.77 -25.53
CA ARG A 309 -27.75 9.39 -25.23
C ARG A 309 -27.96 9.13 -23.74
N PHE A 310 -27.67 10.10 -22.87
CA PHE A 310 -27.77 9.93 -21.44
C PHE A 310 -29.25 9.80 -21.04
N ASN A 311 -29.60 8.68 -20.43
CA ASN A 311 -30.96 8.43 -19.95
C ASN A 311 -31.09 8.92 -18.51
N GLU A 312 -31.55 10.16 -18.36
CA GLU A 312 -31.70 10.83 -17.07
C GLU A 312 -32.69 10.12 -16.14
N THR A 313 -33.81 9.62 -16.67
CA THR A 313 -34.79 8.85 -15.88
C THR A 313 -34.15 7.59 -15.29
N ALA A 314 -33.46 6.81 -16.12
CA ALA A 314 -32.79 5.60 -15.65
C ALA A 314 -31.65 5.91 -14.66
N ALA A 315 -30.94 7.02 -14.86
CA ALA A 315 -29.89 7.46 -13.93
C ALA A 315 -30.47 7.80 -12.55
N TRP A 316 -31.60 8.51 -12.49
CA TRP A 316 -32.30 8.80 -11.24
C TRP A 316 -32.86 7.55 -10.57
N GLU A 317 -33.50 6.66 -11.33
CA GLU A 317 -33.97 5.37 -10.80
C GLU A 317 -32.83 4.58 -10.16
N TYR A 318 -31.67 4.53 -10.83
CA TYR A 318 -30.49 3.88 -10.29
C TYR A 318 -29.95 4.59 -9.03
N ALA A 319 -29.76 5.91 -9.07
CA ALA A 319 -29.26 6.68 -7.93
C ALA A 319 -30.15 6.49 -6.69
N LEU A 320 -31.47 6.61 -6.85
CA LEU A 320 -32.43 6.40 -5.76
C LEU A 320 -32.42 4.96 -5.23
N SER A 321 -32.20 3.97 -6.09
CA SER A 321 -32.07 2.57 -5.67
C SER A 321 -30.82 2.28 -4.83
N MET A 322 -29.83 3.17 -4.90
CA MET A 322 -28.55 3.06 -4.19
C MET A 322 -28.45 3.98 -2.98
N ALA A 323 -29.23 5.06 -2.93
CA ALA A 323 -29.23 6.01 -1.83
C ALA A 323 -29.45 5.33 -0.46
N GLY A 324 -28.61 5.66 0.50
CA GLY A 324 -28.63 5.11 1.86
C GLY A 324 -27.98 3.72 2.00
N LYS A 325 -27.53 3.09 0.90
CA LYS A 325 -26.72 1.86 1.01
C LYS A 325 -25.34 2.16 1.57
N PRO A 326 -24.69 1.17 2.22
CA PRO A 326 -23.32 1.31 2.68
C PRO A 326 -22.35 1.67 1.56
N TYR A 327 -21.22 2.26 1.93
CA TYR A 327 -20.11 2.56 1.03
C TYR A 327 -19.75 1.39 0.11
N GLY A 328 -19.32 1.71 -1.11
CA GLY A 328 -19.00 0.76 -2.17
C GLY A 328 -17.74 -0.10 -1.95
N TYR A 329 -17.53 -0.63 -0.75
CA TYR A 329 -16.39 -1.49 -0.37
C TYR A 329 -16.15 -2.63 -1.37
N HIS A 330 -17.22 -3.13 -1.99
CA HIS A 330 -17.16 -4.22 -2.97
C HIS A 330 -16.35 -3.89 -4.23
N ASN A 331 -16.14 -2.62 -4.54
CA ASN A 331 -15.39 -2.21 -5.73
C ASN A 331 -13.99 -1.68 -5.41
N MET A 332 -13.73 -1.28 -4.16
CA MET A 332 -12.51 -0.56 -3.80
C MET A 332 -11.24 -1.37 -4.12
N ILE A 333 -11.12 -2.61 -3.61
CA ILE A 333 -9.91 -3.41 -3.80
C ILE A 333 -9.76 -3.95 -5.23
N PHE A 334 -10.87 -4.21 -5.90
CA PHE A 334 -10.88 -4.73 -7.27
C PHE A 334 -10.84 -3.64 -8.33
N SER A 335 -10.73 -2.37 -7.95
CA SER A 335 -10.45 -1.27 -8.88
C SER A 335 -9.01 -1.31 -9.39
N TRP A 336 -8.12 -1.99 -8.66
CA TRP A 336 -6.69 -2.14 -8.96
C TRP A 336 -6.18 -3.57 -8.82
N ILE A 337 -7.07 -4.55 -8.64
CA ILE A 337 -6.76 -6.00 -8.70
C ILE A 337 -7.67 -6.61 -9.78
N ASP A 338 -7.34 -6.34 -11.03
CA ASP A 338 -8.05 -6.76 -12.24
C ASP A 338 -7.30 -7.81 -13.06
N THR A 339 -6.04 -8.09 -12.73
CA THR A 339 -5.25 -9.17 -13.35
C THR A 339 -4.61 -10.07 -12.29
N LEU A 340 -4.13 -11.25 -12.70
CA LEU A 340 -3.45 -12.17 -11.79
C LEU A 340 -2.12 -11.62 -11.25
N ASN A 341 -1.40 -10.80 -12.03
CA ASN A 341 -0.04 -10.33 -11.69
C ASN A 341 0.44 -9.08 -12.45
N GLY A 342 -0.33 -8.54 -13.39
CA GLY A 342 0.12 -7.49 -14.32
C GLY A 342 -0.13 -6.05 -13.87
N ASN A 343 -0.84 -5.84 -12.76
CA ASN A 343 -1.39 -4.55 -12.38
C ASN A 343 -1.07 -4.11 -10.94
N TYR A 344 -0.31 -4.90 -10.19
CA TYR A 344 0.16 -4.51 -8.86
C TYR A 344 1.33 -3.52 -8.98
N PRO A 345 1.28 -2.35 -8.32
CA PRO A 345 2.43 -1.47 -8.31
C PRO A 345 3.55 -2.08 -7.45
N PRO A 346 4.80 -2.12 -7.92
CA PRO A 346 5.91 -2.67 -7.13
C PRO A 346 6.04 -1.99 -5.75
N PRO A 347 6.29 -2.74 -4.66
CA PRO A 347 6.58 -4.16 -4.57
C PRO A 347 5.35 -5.03 -4.29
N LEU A 348 4.12 -4.50 -4.42
CA LEU A 348 2.92 -5.30 -4.22
C LEU A 348 2.87 -6.45 -5.22
N ASP A 349 2.39 -7.59 -4.72
CA ASP A 349 1.99 -8.73 -5.53
C ASP A 349 0.77 -9.41 -4.89
N ALA A 350 0.21 -10.40 -5.57
CA ALA A 350 -0.95 -11.15 -5.08
C ALA A 350 -0.72 -11.82 -3.71
N ASN A 351 0.50 -12.28 -3.42
CA ASN A 351 0.84 -12.90 -2.14
C ASN A 351 0.87 -11.85 -1.03
N VAL A 352 1.44 -10.67 -1.29
CA VAL A 352 1.47 -9.56 -0.33
C VAL A 352 0.05 -9.10 -0.03
N VAL A 353 -0.80 -8.94 -1.04
CA VAL A 353 -2.21 -8.62 -0.83
C VAL A 353 -2.92 -9.71 -0.02
N ALA A 354 -2.72 -10.99 -0.35
CA ALA A 354 -3.32 -12.08 0.42
C ALA A 354 -2.88 -12.05 1.89
N CYS A 355 -1.59 -11.84 2.15
CA CYS A 355 -1.06 -11.69 3.51
C CYS A 355 -1.69 -10.50 4.25
N VAL A 356 -1.78 -9.34 3.61
CA VAL A 356 -2.42 -8.14 4.19
C VAL A 356 -3.90 -8.41 4.48
N MET A 357 -4.61 -9.09 3.59
CA MET A 357 -6.01 -9.46 3.80
C MET A 357 -6.20 -10.44 4.96
N THR A 358 -5.28 -11.39 5.17
CA THR A 358 -5.29 -12.26 6.36
C THR A 358 -5.02 -11.48 7.64
N ILE A 359 -4.08 -10.53 7.63
CA ILE A 359 -3.87 -9.64 8.79
C ILE A 359 -5.14 -8.82 9.06
N TRP A 360 -5.72 -8.24 8.01
CA TRP A 360 -6.89 -7.38 8.12
C TRP A 360 -8.12 -8.14 8.61
N SER A 361 -8.31 -9.40 8.21
CA SER A 361 -9.42 -10.23 8.69
C SER A 361 -9.33 -10.54 10.18
N GLN A 362 -8.14 -10.51 10.77
CA GLN A 362 -7.94 -10.67 12.21
C GLN A 362 -8.16 -9.37 13.00
N ILE A 363 -7.88 -8.21 12.40
CA ILE A 363 -7.96 -6.90 13.06
C ILE A 363 -9.35 -6.26 12.88
N GLN A 364 -9.91 -6.33 11.67
CA GLN A 364 -11.18 -5.71 11.26
C GLN A 364 -12.01 -6.70 10.40
N PRO A 365 -12.56 -7.76 11.01
CA PRO A 365 -13.16 -8.89 10.28
C PRO A 365 -14.34 -8.48 9.39
N GLU A 366 -15.21 -7.58 9.84
CA GLU A 366 -16.38 -7.13 9.07
C GLU A 366 -15.97 -6.35 7.82
N TYR A 367 -15.05 -5.39 7.97
CA TYR A 367 -14.49 -4.64 6.83
C TYR A 367 -13.75 -5.55 5.85
N ALA A 368 -12.97 -6.51 6.35
CA ALA A 368 -12.27 -7.50 5.52
C ALA A 368 -13.26 -8.32 4.69
N ALA A 369 -14.34 -8.79 5.32
CA ALA A 369 -15.36 -9.61 4.67
C ALA A 369 -16.07 -8.83 3.56
N ASN A 370 -16.43 -7.57 3.80
CA ASN A 370 -17.04 -6.72 2.79
C ASN A 370 -16.08 -6.47 1.61
N MET A 371 -14.87 -6.02 1.88
CA MET A 371 -13.90 -5.66 0.85
C MET A 371 -13.43 -6.85 -0.01
N TRP A 372 -13.31 -8.04 0.58
CA TRP A 372 -12.76 -9.21 -0.12
C TRP A 372 -13.80 -10.28 -0.41
N ASN A 373 -14.42 -10.85 0.63
CA ASN A 373 -15.29 -12.02 0.46
C ASN A 373 -16.57 -11.68 -0.32
N GLU A 374 -17.30 -10.66 0.10
CA GLU A 374 -18.54 -10.25 -0.58
C GLU A 374 -18.24 -9.71 -1.98
N ALA A 375 -17.20 -8.89 -2.08
CA ALA A 375 -16.71 -8.35 -3.34
C ALA A 375 -16.34 -9.42 -4.36
N LEU A 376 -15.68 -10.50 -3.91
CA LEU A 376 -15.31 -11.64 -4.74
C LEU A 376 -16.54 -12.48 -5.10
N ASN A 377 -17.43 -12.74 -4.14
CA ASN A 377 -18.66 -13.49 -4.41
C ASN A 377 -19.52 -12.84 -5.49
N LYS A 378 -19.62 -11.50 -5.46
CA LYS A 378 -20.31 -10.73 -6.51
C LYS A 378 -19.71 -10.92 -7.90
N ARG A 379 -18.38 -10.98 -7.99
CA ARG A 379 -17.65 -11.16 -9.26
C ARG A 379 -17.70 -12.59 -9.78
N LEU A 380 -17.79 -13.57 -8.87
CA LEU A 380 -17.89 -14.99 -9.21
C LEU A 380 -19.35 -15.48 -9.35
N GLU A 381 -20.33 -14.60 -9.12
CA GLU A 381 -21.76 -14.93 -9.13
C GLU A 381 -22.12 -16.07 -8.16
N THR A 382 -21.39 -16.18 -7.05
CA THR A 382 -21.56 -17.26 -6.07
C THR A 382 -22.47 -16.91 -4.90
N LYS A 383 -22.81 -15.62 -4.72
CA LYS A 383 -23.80 -15.12 -3.75
C LYS A 383 -24.43 -13.81 -4.19
#